data_AF-A0A5Q3LD39-F1
#
_entry.id   AF-A0A5Q3LD39-F1
#
_cell.length_a   1.000
_cell.length_b   1.000
_cell.length_c   1.000
_cell.angle_alpha   90.00
_cell.angle_beta   90.00
_cell.angle_gamma   90.00
#
_symmetry.space_group_name_H-M   'P 1'
#
loop_
_entity.id
_entity.type
_entity.pdbx_description
1 polymer ?
#
loop_
_entity_poly.entity_id
_entity_poly.type
_entity_poly.pdbx_seq_one_letter_code
_entity_poly.pdbx_strand_id
1 'polypeptide(L)'
;MSKSPPPNRRVVLPSAHFMALAPLDTWVRLLFFPLARIQPKYWLRLYTNLFTSTFATILTLPERLLFAIGFRLFPAKRHRIPGPVIVLGYYRSGTTHLQNLLDCDPQLYSPKWYQALVPQGFLLTWNLLRIVLVPFLSGKRPMDGVEVGPEYPAEDQFAVANETGACALIGRSVLPEAAQYYDRFHTLQDLTPRERKRWETSQFDFLRKVAMVAGSRRLLLKSPNHTAHVDALLQILHDVPDIKFVHITRHPHKVLRSNLAMFRIFQEVWNLQDGQSQEELEDHLVREYIQTEERYLQLKKLIPEENLIQIRTQDLQADPLGTIRNIYKKWDLPFTESFEHRLIRYLDANKGYQQNVHKPWSDEQKARLLPLIEPLIHKFGHDDPPVEKQPLPELPQPPAWKQFARKQGAYLLVLLFACLGAAIWAISASSLTSGYHEQLNRLAWPLGFGLGLVGSYATLRTSVPLGAWAAFWAAIVPIGLNLYYPVITGEAEFWGSVSGWKQLVWQMSDIITPLYLVLGVLSAYRLGSRPKRV
;
A
#
# COMPACT_ATOMS: atom_id res chain seq x y z
N MET A 1 -10.81 46.98 -8.01
CA MET A 1 -11.71 45.88 -7.57
C MET A 1 -11.38 44.63 -8.37
N SER A 2 -10.43 43.83 -7.88
CA SER A 2 -10.06 42.54 -8.45
C SER A 2 -11.21 41.57 -8.20
N LYS A 3 -11.83 41.03 -9.26
CA LYS A 3 -12.84 39.99 -9.16
C LYS A 3 -12.15 38.74 -8.62
N SER A 4 -12.41 38.41 -7.36
CA SER A 4 -12.16 37.10 -6.80
C SER A 4 -12.76 36.03 -7.73
N PRO A 5 -12.03 34.94 -8.03
CA PRO A 5 -12.61 33.85 -8.81
C PRO A 5 -13.78 33.25 -8.02
N PRO A 6 -14.86 32.81 -8.68
CA PRO A 6 -16.00 32.23 -7.98
C PRO A 6 -15.56 31.01 -7.15
N PRO A 7 -16.17 30.74 -5.99
CA PRO A 7 -15.85 29.54 -5.22
C PRO A 7 -16.17 28.34 -6.10
N ASN A 8 -15.16 27.53 -6.33
CA ASN A 8 -15.15 26.43 -7.28
C ASN A 8 -16.20 25.37 -6.87
N ARG A 9 -17.45 25.52 -7.35
CA ARG A 9 -18.61 24.64 -7.12
C ARG A 9 -18.49 23.31 -7.90
N ARG A 10 -17.30 22.73 -7.98
CA ARG A 10 -17.15 21.38 -8.55
C ARG A 10 -17.27 20.36 -7.43
N VAL A 11 -18.23 19.43 -7.58
CA VAL A 11 -18.35 18.26 -6.72
C VAL A 11 -17.05 17.47 -6.81
N VAL A 12 -16.48 17.12 -5.66
CA VAL A 12 -15.25 16.36 -5.57
C VAL A 12 -15.59 14.88 -5.67
N LEU A 13 -15.05 14.22 -6.69
CA LEU A 13 -15.30 12.81 -6.93
C LEU A 13 -14.61 11.92 -5.87
N PRO A 14 -15.18 10.73 -5.59
CA PRO A 14 -14.53 9.71 -4.77
C PRO A 14 -13.18 9.27 -5.36
N SER A 15 -12.29 8.85 -4.49
CA SER A 15 -10.93 8.42 -4.79
C SER A 15 -10.54 7.28 -3.84
N ALA A 16 -9.43 6.60 -4.14
CA ALA A 16 -8.88 5.61 -3.21
C ALA A 16 -8.38 6.30 -1.93
N HIS A 17 -9.14 6.18 -0.86
CA HIS A 17 -8.86 6.81 0.43
C HIS A 17 -8.22 5.80 1.40
N PHE A 18 -7.12 6.16 2.07
CA PHE A 18 -6.42 5.23 2.96
C PHE A 18 -7.25 4.81 4.20
N MET A 19 -8.27 5.61 4.54
CA MET A 19 -9.27 5.32 5.58
C MET A 19 -10.61 4.76 5.06
N ALA A 20 -10.72 4.39 3.79
CA ALA A 20 -11.97 3.84 3.24
C ALA A 20 -12.44 2.56 3.95
N LEU A 21 -11.55 1.85 4.64
CA LEU A 21 -11.84 0.63 5.39
C LEU A 21 -11.65 0.79 6.89
N ALA A 22 -11.46 2.03 7.37
CA ALA A 22 -11.48 2.31 8.81
C ALA A 22 -12.89 2.01 9.35
N PRO A 23 -13.03 1.48 10.58
CA PRO A 23 -14.34 1.18 11.10
C PRO A 23 -15.12 2.45 11.47
N LEU A 24 -16.44 2.33 11.57
CA LEU A 24 -17.34 3.46 11.79
C LEU A 24 -17.06 4.20 13.11
N ASP A 25 -16.58 3.52 14.15
CA ASP A 25 -16.19 4.19 15.40
C ASP A 25 -14.96 5.09 15.25
N THR A 26 -14.03 4.77 14.34
CA THR A 26 -12.93 5.67 13.95
C THR A 26 -13.47 6.88 13.19
N TRP A 27 -14.42 6.67 12.26
CA TRP A 27 -15.08 7.77 11.55
C TRP A 27 -15.87 8.69 12.47
N VAL A 28 -16.58 8.14 13.46
CA VAL A 28 -17.26 8.95 14.49
C VAL A 28 -16.26 9.81 15.25
N ARG A 29 -15.09 9.28 15.63
CA ARG A 29 -14.04 10.10 16.26
C ARG A 29 -13.55 11.21 15.34
N LEU A 30 -13.28 10.89 14.09
CA LEU A 30 -12.80 11.84 13.10
C LEU A 30 -13.80 12.96 12.84
N LEU A 31 -15.10 12.65 12.79
CA LEU A 31 -16.15 13.62 12.46
C LEU A 31 -16.62 14.45 13.66
N PHE A 32 -16.49 13.95 14.89
CA PHE A 32 -17.03 14.61 16.08
C PHE A 32 -15.98 15.03 17.13
N PHE A 33 -14.73 14.56 17.03
CA PHE A 33 -13.68 14.82 18.02
C PHE A 33 -12.30 15.11 17.35
N PRO A 34 -12.06 16.35 16.89
CA PRO A 34 -12.92 17.54 16.99
C PRO A 34 -14.05 17.52 15.95
N LEU A 35 -15.08 18.35 16.16
CA LEU A 35 -16.21 18.45 15.24
C LEU A 35 -15.73 18.93 13.86
N ALA A 36 -15.76 18.02 12.88
CA ALA A 36 -15.31 18.29 11.53
C ALA A 36 -16.40 19.01 10.72
N ARG A 37 -16.04 20.11 10.05
CA ARG A 37 -16.93 20.83 9.14
C ARG A 37 -16.61 20.42 7.70
N ILE A 38 -17.47 19.61 7.10
CA ILE A 38 -17.26 19.09 5.74
C ILE A 38 -18.11 19.90 4.74
N GLN A 39 -17.44 20.60 3.81
CA GLN A 39 -18.13 21.38 2.78
C GLN A 39 -18.95 20.45 1.87
N PRO A 40 -20.13 20.88 1.36
CA PRO A 40 -21.00 20.05 0.52
C PRO A 40 -20.32 19.41 -0.70
N LYS A 41 -19.31 20.07 -1.26
CA LYS A 41 -18.54 19.54 -2.40
C LYS A 41 -17.79 18.22 -2.09
N TYR A 42 -17.53 17.92 -0.82
CA TYR A 42 -16.86 16.68 -0.37
C TYR A 42 -17.84 15.59 0.08
N TRP A 43 -19.14 15.84 0.10
CA TRP A 43 -20.12 14.88 0.62
C TRP A 43 -20.12 13.55 -0.14
N LEU A 44 -20.00 13.58 -1.47
CA LEU A 44 -19.94 12.35 -2.27
C LEU A 44 -18.75 11.46 -1.86
N ARG A 45 -17.57 12.05 -1.67
CA ARG A 45 -16.37 11.36 -1.20
C ARG A 45 -16.57 10.81 0.22
N LEU A 46 -17.13 11.60 1.13
CA LEU A 46 -17.45 11.17 2.49
C LEU A 46 -18.43 9.98 2.48
N TYR A 47 -19.51 10.05 1.70
CA TYR A 47 -20.50 8.96 1.60
C TYR A 47 -19.88 7.67 1.07
N THR A 48 -19.02 7.74 0.05
CA THR A 48 -18.32 6.55 -0.45
C THR A 48 -17.40 5.93 0.61
N ASN A 49 -16.68 6.75 1.36
CA ASN A 49 -15.84 6.28 2.46
C ASN A 49 -16.66 5.64 3.58
N LEU A 50 -17.77 6.27 4.01
CA LEU A 50 -18.65 5.72 5.04
C LEU A 50 -19.35 4.45 4.58
N PHE A 51 -19.76 4.36 3.32
CA PHE A 51 -20.34 3.15 2.73
C PHE A 51 -19.35 1.99 2.82
N THR A 52 -18.14 2.15 2.27
CA THR A 52 -17.10 1.11 2.33
C THR A 52 -16.68 0.76 3.76
N SER A 53 -16.64 1.75 4.65
CA SER A 53 -16.35 1.58 6.07
C SER A 53 -17.44 0.83 6.83
N THR A 54 -18.70 0.94 6.40
CA THR A 54 -19.83 0.18 6.96
C THR A 54 -19.64 -1.31 6.67
N PHE A 55 -19.34 -1.68 5.42
CA PHE A 55 -19.04 -3.07 5.07
C PHE A 55 -17.81 -3.59 5.83
N ALA A 56 -16.72 -2.82 5.86
CA ALA A 56 -15.53 -3.18 6.63
C ALA A 56 -15.85 -3.38 8.12
N THR A 57 -16.67 -2.52 8.73
CA THR A 57 -17.04 -2.65 10.15
C THR A 57 -17.79 -3.96 10.41
N ILE A 58 -18.78 -4.28 9.58
CA ILE A 58 -19.57 -5.52 9.72
C ILE A 58 -18.68 -6.75 9.54
N LEU A 59 -17.89 -6.77 8.47
CA LEU A 59 -17.06 -7.93 8.12
C LEU A 59 -15.95 -8.18 9.15
N THR A 60 -15.41 -7.13 9.74
CA THR A 60 -14.30 -7.24 10.73
C THR A 60 -14.77 -7.42 12.16
N LEU A 61 -16.07 -7.27 12.45
CA LEU A 61 -16.64 -7.36 13.79
C LEU A 61 -16.28 -8.67 14.52
N PRO A 62 -16.33 -9.88 13.90
CA PRO A 62 -15.96 -11.11 14.58
C PRO A 62 -14.52 -11.09 15.09
N GLU A 63 -13.57 -10.67 14.25
CA GLU A 63 -12.16 -10.55 14.64
C GLU A 63 -11.97 -9.49 15.73
N ARG A 64 -12.61 -8.33 15.59
CA ARG A 64 -12.55 -7.26 16.59
C ARG A 64 -13.01 -7.73 17.96
N LEU A 65 -14.12 -8.46 18.04
CA LEU A 65 -14.66 -8.98 19.30
C LEU A 65 -13.73 -10.05 19.89
N LEU A 66 -13.27 -11.00 19.07
CA LEU A 66 -12.35 -12.05 19.51
C LEU A 66 -11.05 -11.46 20.07
N PHE A 67 -10.48 -10.47 19.40
CA PHE A 67 -9.25 -9.82 19.87
C PHE A 67 -9.49 -8.88 21.04
N ALA A 68 -10.59 -8.12 21.08
CA ALA A 68 -10.91 -7.29 22.25
C ALA A 68 -11.06 -8.11 23.53
N ILE A 69 -11.72 -9.28 23.44
CA ILE A 69 -11.86 -10.22 24.55
C ILE A 69 -10.54 -10.93 24.83
N GLY A 70 -9.94 -11.54 23.80
CA GLY A 70 -8.72 -12.35 23.92
C GLY A 70 -7.53 -11.55 24.43
N PHE A 71 -7.35 -10.31 24.00
CA PHE A 71 -6.27 -9.44 24.48
C PHE A 71 -6.45 -8.96 25.91
N ARG A 72 -7.71 -8.87 26.37
CA ARG A 72 -8.03 -8.55 27.76
C ARG A 72 -7.84 -9.75 28.68
N LEU A 73 -8.24 -10.94 28.23
CA LEU A 73 -8.13 -12.18 29.02
C LEU A 73 -6.70 -12.76 29.01
N PHE A 74 -5.99 -12.61 27.90
CA PHE A 74 -4.65 -13.14 27.69
C PHE A 74 -3.70 -12.01 27.24
N PRO A 75 -3.26 -11.16 28.18
CA PRO A 75 -2.25 -10.15 27.87
C PRO A 75 -1.00 -10.85 27.33
N ALA A 76 -0.54 -10.41 26.16
CA ALA A 76 0.62 -11.04 25.55
C ALA A 76 1.89 -10.70 26.33
N LYS A 77 2.77 -11.70 26.43
CA LYS A 77 4.12 -11.46 26.88
C LYS A 77 4.91 -10.79 25.75
N ARG A 78 5.29 -9.52 25.95
CA ARG A 78 6.03 -8.68 24.99
C ARG A 78 7.27 -9.36 24.41
N HIS A 79 8.01 -10.09 25.24
CA HIS A 79 9.21 -10.85 24.88
C HIS A 79 9.01 -11.93 23.79
N ARG A 80 7.77 -12.17 23.32
CA ARG A 80 7.47 -13.07 22.20
C ARG A 80 7.64 -12.40 20.83
N ILE A 81 7.73 -11.07 20.77
CA ILE A 81 8.06 -10.36 19.54
C ILE A 81 9.58 -10.46 19.36
N PRO A 82 10.09 -11.04 18.25
CA PRO A 82 11.52 -11.00 17.99
C PRO A 82 11.97 -9.55 17.77
N GLY A 83 13.15 -9.19 18.29
CA GLY A 83 13.70 -7.83 18.26
C GLY A 83 13.55 -7.16 16.90
N PRO A 84 12.69 -6.13 16.77
CA PRO A 84 12.37 -5.52 15.49
C PRO A 84 13.51 -4.66 14.97
N VAL A 85 13.58 -4.56 13.64
CA VAL A 85 14.37 -3.55 12.93
C VAL A 85 13.44 -2.39 12.59
N ILE A 86 13.74 -1.21 13.10
CA ILE A 86 12.91 -0.01 12.94
C ILE A 86 13.66 1.00 12.06
N VAL A 87 13.11 1.26 10.87
CA VAL A 87 13.61 2.30 9.97
C VAL A 87 13.02 3.64 10.37
N LEU A 88 13.92 4.58 10.69
CA LEU A 88 13.66 5.97 11.03
C LEU A 88 14.08 6.87 9.86
N GLY A 89 13.44 8.04 9.77
CA GLY A 89 13.71 9.07 8.78
C GLY A 89 12.43 9.76 8.38
N TYR A 90 12.49 11.08 8.17
CA TYR A 90 11.31 11.84 7.76
C TYR A 90 10.76 11.41 6.39
N TYR A 91 9.54 11.83 6.06
CA TYR A 91 8.95 11.58 4.74
C TYR A 91 9.93 12.01 3.63
N ARG A 92 10.04 11.20 2.57
CA ARG A 92 10.86 11.48 1.37
C ARG A 92 12.38 11.45 1.57
N SER A 93 12.84 10.93 2.70
CA SER A 93 14.26 10.66 3.00
C SER A 93 14.79 9.32 2.45
N GLY A 94 14.01 8.59 1.65
CA GLY A 94 14.45 7.29 1.11
C GLY A 94 14.12 6.07 1.97
N THR A 95 13.41 6.24 3.09
CA THR A 95 12.96 5.15 3.98
C THR A 95 12.24 4.01 3.26
N THR A 96 11.38 4.28 2.28
CA THR A 96 10.71 3.22 1.50
C THR A 96 11.69 2.38 0.69
N HIS A 97 12.72 3.00 0.10
CA HIS A 97 13.74 2.25 -0.64
C HIS A 97 14.53 1.35 0.30
N LEU A 98 14.95 1.88 1.45
CA LEU A 98 15.63 1.11 2.49
C LEU A 98 14.77 -0.04 3.03
N GLN A 99 13.49 0.20 3.32
CA GLN A 99 12.56 -0.84 3.76
C GLN A 99 12.45 -1.96 2.73
N ASN A 100 12.34 -1.63 1.43
CA ASN A 100 12.26 -2.65 0.39
C ASN A 100 13.56 -3.47 0.24
N LEU A 101 14.73 -2.85 0.42
CA LEU A 101 16.01 -3.56 0.42
C LEU A 101 16.09 -4.53 1.60
N LEU A 102 15.68 -4.10 2.79
CA LEU A 102 15.66 -4.94 4.00
C LEU A 102 14.58 -6.04 3.92
N ASP A 103 13.39 -5.76 3.37
CA ASP A 103 12.29 -6.76 3.20
C ASP A 103 12.60 -7.82 2.12
N CYS A 104 13.80 -7.79 1.52
CA CYS A 104 14.33 -8.90 0.72
C CYS A 104 14.93 -10.02 1.59
N ASP A 105 15.22 -9.78 2.88
CA ASP A 105 15.66 -10.81 3.82
C ASP A 105 14.45 -11.65 4.28
N PRO A 106 14.44 -12.97 4.05
CA PRO A 106 13.34 -13.86 4.43
C PRO A 106 13.21 -13.99 5.96
N GLN A 107 14.23 -13.60 6.72
CA GLN A 107 14.21 -13.59 8.18
C GLN A 107 13.51 -12.34 8.74
N LEU A 108 13.26 -11.34 7.89
CA LEU A 108 12.50 -10.15 8.23
C LEU A 108 11.05 -10.26 7.75
N TYR A 109 10.16 -9.55 8.43
CA TYR A 109 8.77 -9.42 8.04
C TYR A 109 8.29 -7.99 8.23
N SER A 110 8.10 -7.28 7.11
CA SER A 110 7.37 -6.01 7.15
C SER A 110 5.86 -6.22 7.22
N PRO A 111 5.13 -5.39 7.99
CA PRO A 111 3.68 -5.25 7.84
C PRO A 111 3.31 -5.01 6.37
N LYS A 112 2.20 -5.60 5.93
CA LYS A 112 1.72 -5.49 4.56
C LYS A 112 0.58 -4.47 4.45
N TRP A 113 0.36 -3.89 3.28
CA TRP A 113 -0.68 -2.87 3.08
C TRP A 113 -2.07 -3.34 3.47
N TYR A 114 -2.42 -4.60 3.20
CA TYR A 114 -3.72 -5.11 3.63
C TYR A 114 -3.87 -5.13 5.17
N GLN A 115 -2.76 -5.38 5.89
CA GLN A 115 -2.73 -5.37 7.35
C GLN A 115 -2.88 -3.94 7.88
N ALA A 116 -2.23 -2.96 7.23
CA ALA A 116 -2.31 -1.56 7.63
C ALA A 116 -3.62 -0.86 7.22
N LEU A 117 -4.29 -1.31 6.15
CA LEU A 117 -5.58 -0.78 5.72
C LEU A 117 -6.75 -1.32 6.55
N VAL A 118 -6.66 -2.58 7.00
CA VAL A 118 -7.70 -3.25 7.78
C VAL A 118 -7.10 -3.88 9.05
N PRO A 119 -6.43 -3.08 9.91
CA PRO A 119 -5.76 -3.58 11.12
C PRO A 119 -6.69 -4.37 12.04
N GLN A 120 -7.97 -4.02 12.05
CA GLN A 120 -9.01 -4.63 12.86
C GLN A 120 -9.48 -6.02 12.39
N GLY A 121 -9.09 -6.46 11.18
CA GLY A 121 -9.68 -7.64 10.54
C GLY A 121 -8.77 -8.45 9.61
N PHE A 122 -7.47 -8.21 9.60
CA PHE A 122 -6.60 -8.80 8.58
C PHE A 122 -6.28 -10.30 8.76
N LEU A 123 -6.61 -10.92 9.89
CA LEU A 123 -6.30 -12.34 10.13
C LEU A 123 -7.40 -13.28 9.62
N LEU A 124 -8.67 -12.93 9.86
CA LEU A 124 -9.84 -13.71 9.46
C LEU A 124 -10.50 -13.09 8.22
N THR A 125 -10.75 -11.78 8.28
CA THR A 125 -11.63 -11.08 7.32
C THR A 125 -10.95 -10.86 5.98
N TRP A 126 -9.62 -10.71 5.97
CA TRP A 126 -8.86 -10.50 4.74
C TRP A 126 -9.07 -11.62 3.71
N ASN A 127 -9.28 -12.87 4.16
CA ASN A 127 -9.51 -14.00 3.25
C ASN A 127 -10.76 -13.82 2.37
N LEU A 128 -11.77 -13.10 2.87
CA LEU A 128 -12.97 -12.75 2.13
C LEU A 128 -12.76 -11.44 1.35
N LEU A 129 -12.27 -10.39 2.03
CA LEU A 129 -12.08 -9.07 1.43
C LEU A 129 -11.13 -9.07 0.23
N ARG A 130 -10.11 -9.94 0.25
CA ARG A 130 -9.12 -10.01 -0.83
C ARG A 130 -9.74 -10.35 -2.18
N ILE A 131 -10.82 -11.13 -2.22
CA ILE A 131 -11.48 -11.52 -3.48
C ILE A 131 -12.01 -10.28 -4.21
N VAL A 132 -12.58 -9.35 -3.44
CA VAL A 132 -13.18 -8.12 -3.97
C VAL A 132 -12.14 -7.00 -4.12
N LEU A 133 -11.25 -6.84 -3.15
CA LEU A 133 -10.39 -5.65 -3.05
C LEU A 133 -9.07 -5.79 -3.80
N VAL A 134 -8.51 -6.99 -3.93
CA VAL A 134 -7.19 -7.19 -4.56
C VAL A 134 -7.12 -6.58 -5.96
N PRO A 135 -8.11 -6.71 -6.86
CA PRO A 135 -8.09 -6.05 -8.16
C PRO A 135 -7.89 -4.54 -8.08
N PHE A 136 -8.38 -3.87 -7.04
CA PHE A 136 -8.36 -2.41 -6.88
C PHE A 136 -7.17 -1.87 -6.10
N LEU A 137 -6.47 -2.71 -5.33
CA LEU A 137 -5.41 -2.29 -4.41
C LEU A 137 -3.98 -2.32 -4.99
N SER A 138 -3.80 -2.76 -6.24
CA SER A 138 -2.48 -2.84 -6.89
C SER A 138 -2.29 -1.77 -7.96
N GLY A 139 -1.14 -1.11 -7.95
CA GLY A 139 -0.80 -0.06 -8.92
C GLY A 139 0.53 0.63 -8.61
N LYS A 140 0.66 1.89 -9.06
CA LYS A 140 1.76 2.78 -8.67
C LYS A 140 1.21 3.95 -7.86
N ARG A 141 1.95 4.36 -6.83
CA ARG A 141 1.57 5.50 -6.00
C ARG A 141 1.67 6.81 -6.80
N PRO A 142 0.63 7.67 -6.83
CA PRO A 142 0.63 8.89 -7.64
C PRO A 142 1.80 9.85 -7.35
N MET A 143 2.24 9.92 -6.09
CA MET A 143 3.25 10.86 -5.61
C MET A 143 4.70 10.49 -5.95
N ASP A 144 5.00 9.22 -6.20
CA ASP A 144 6.38 8.76 -6.41
C ASP A 144 6.56 7.56 -7.33
N GLY A 145 5.48 7.03 -7.91
CA GLY A 145 5.55 5.93 -8.88
C GLY A 145 6.02 4.60 -8.29
N VAL A 146 6.25 4.51 -6.98
CA VAL A 146 6.60 3.25 -6.30
C VAL A 146 5.40 2.31 -6.37
N GLU A 147 5.67 1.04 -6.64
CA GLU A 147 4.65 0.01 -6.69
C GLU A 147 3.96 -0.14 -5.33
N VAL A 148 2.64 -0.28 -5.38
CA VAL A 148 1.79 -0.55 -4.23
C VAL A 148 0.91 -1.74 -4.53
N GLY A 149 0.66 -2.54 -3.51
CA GLY A 149 -0.19 -3.71 -3.58
C GLY A 149 -0.42 -4.23 -2.17
N PRO A 150 -1.41 -5.13 -1.99
CA PRO A 150 -1.77 -5.64 -0.68
C PRO A 150 -0.58 -6.26 0.06
N GLU A 151 0.29 -6.98 -0.65
CA GLU A 151 1.46 -7.70 -0.11
C GLU A 151 2.75 -6.85 -0.06
N TYR A 152 2.69 -5.57 -0.42
CA TYR A 152 3.85 -4.67 -0.34
C TYR A 152 4.06 -4.19 1.10
N PRO A 153 5.31 -3.88 1.49
CA PRO A 153 5.59 -3.31 2.80
C PRO A 153 4.79 -2.03 3.03
N ALA A 154 4.18 -1.91 4.19
CA ALA A 154 3.38 -0.78 4.59
C ALA A 154 3.99 -0.04 5.78
N GLU A 155 3.48 1.17 5.98
CA GLU A 155 3.75 1.97 7.17
C GLU A 155 2.68 1.65 8.20
N ASP A 156 3.10 1.24 9.40
CA ASP A 156 2.23 0.89 10.51
C ASP A 156 1.45 2.10 11.08
N GLN A 157 1.87 3.34 10.78
CA GLN A 157 1.05 4.51 11.11
C GLN A 157 -0.33 4.49 10.42
N PHE A 158 -0.47 3.88 9.24
CA PHE A 158 -1.76 3.72 8.59
C PHE A 158 -2.67 2.77 9.38
N ALA A 159 -2.10 1.75 10.02
CA ALA A 159 -2.85 0.88 10.92
C ALA A 159 -3.40 1.68 12.11
N VAL A 160 -2.56 2.48 12.77
CA VAL A 160 -3.01 3.31 13.91
C VAL A 160 -4.07 4.33 13.48
N ALA A 161 -3.90 4.95 12.31
CA ALA A 161 -4.88 5.87 11.74
C ALA A 161 -6.23 5.18 11.52
N ASN A 162 -6.21 4.00 10.90
CA ASN A 162 -7.42 3.23 10.59
C ASN A 162 -8.08 2.62 11.82
N GLU A 163 -7.32 2.23 12.84
CA GLU A 163 -7.87 1.60 14.03
C GLU A 163 -8.41 2.60 15.07
N THR A 164 -7.76 3.76 15.23
CA THR A 164 -8.09 4.66 16.36
C THR A 164 -8.20 6.14 16.01
N GLY A 165 -7.74 6.55 14.83
CA GLY A 165 -7.64 7.96 14.44
C GLY A 165 -6.50 8.72 15.13
N ALA A 166 -5.59 8.04 15.86
CA ALA A 166 -4.49 8.68 16.57
C ALA A 166 -3.26 8.89 15.66
N CYS A 167 -3.44 9.65 14.57
CA CYS A 167 -2.40 9.86 13.56
C CYS A 167 -2.43 11.30 13.01
N ALA A 168 -1.28 11.96 12.98
CA ALA A 168 -1.16 13.33 12.46
C ALA A 168 -1.45 13.45 10.96
N LEU A 169 -1.29 12.38 10.16
CA LEU A 169 -1.62 12.38 8.74
C LEU A 169 -3.10 12.72 8.46
N ILE A 170 -3.99 12.47 9.42
CA ILE A 170 -5.40 12.83 9.32
C ILE A 170 -5.56 14.36 9.23
N GLY A 171 -4.88 15.10 10.10
CA GLY A 171 -4.86 16.57 10.04
C GLY A 171 -4.20 17.10 8.78
N ARG A 172 -3.18 16.41 8.25
CA ARG A 172 -2.46 16.86 7.05
C ARG A 172 -3.19 16.59 5.74
N SER A 173 -4.06 15.57 5.69
CA SER A 173 -4.51 15.00 4.42
C SER A 173 -5.97 14.51 4.40
N VAL A 174 -6.71 14.67 5.49
CA VAL A 174 -8.14 14.35 5.54
C VAL A 174 -8.93 15.55 6.05
N LEU A 175 -8.52 16.11 7.19
CA LEU A 175 -9.15 17.25 7.88
C LEU A 175 -8.16 18.40 8.15
N PRO A 176 -7.72 19.13 7.11
CA PRO A 176 -6.80 20.27 7.24
C PRO A 176 -7.27 21.37 8.20
N GLU A 177 -8.58 21.62 8.35
CA GLU A 177 -9.06 22.62 9.31
C GLU A 177 -8.85 22.18 10.77
N ALA A 178 -8.65 20.89 11.01
CA ALA A 178 -8.35 20.30 12.32
C ALA A 178 -6.86 19.97 12.50
N ALA A 179 -5.97 20.46 11.62
CA ALA A 179 -4.53 20.14 11.64
C ALA A 179 -3.91 20.32 13.03
N GLN A 180 -4.14 21.46 13.69
CA GLN A 180 -3.62 21.75 15.02
C GLN A 180 -4.01 20.70 16.09
N TYR A 181 -5.22 20.14 16.01
CA TYR A 181 -5.63 19.08 16.93
C TYR A 181 -4.82 17.80 16.70
N TYR A 182 -4.61 17.44 15.42
CA TYR A 182 -3.94 16.21 15.01
C TYR A 182 -2.41 16.29 15.07
N ASP A 183 -1.81 17.48 15.00
CA ASP A 183 -0.37 17.71 15.10
C ASP A 183 0.21 17.16 16.41
N ARG A 184 -0.58 17.10 17.48
CA ARG A 184 -0.22 16.49 18.77
C ARG A 184 0.12 14.99 18.65
N PHE A 185 -0.42 14.30 17.65
CA PHE A 185 -0.11 12.89 17.36
C PHE A 185 1.22 12.71 16.59
N HIS A 186 1.90 13.80 16.20
CA HIS A 186 3.19 13.73 15.52
C HIS A 186 4.38 13.51 16.46
N THR A 187 4.31 14.06 17.68
CA THR A 187 5.35 13.88 18.71
C THR A 187 4.84 13.07 19.91
N LEU A 188 3.52 12.94 20.05
CA LEU A 188 2.81 12.32 21.18
C LEU A 188 2.97 13.05 22.53
N GLN A 189 3.68 14.19 22.58
CA GLN A 189 3.99 14.87 23.84
C GLN A 189 2.76 15.54 24.46
N ASP A 190 1.87 16.10 23.63
CA ASP A 190 0.71 16.89 24.07
C ASP A 190 -0.60 16.10 24.10
N LEU A 191 -0.50 14.79 24.32
CA LEU A 191 -1.65 13.89 24.39
C LEU A 191 -2.19 13.78 25.81
N THR A 192 -3.51 13.76 25.94
CA THR A 192 -4.15 13.36 27.20
C THR A 192 -3.80 11.90 27.54
N PRO A 193 -3.88 11.47 28.82
CA PRO A 193 -3.60 10.08 29.20
C PRO A 193 -4.45 9.06 28.43
N ARG A 194 -5.69 9.41 28.09
CA ARG A 194 -6.58 8.55 27.29
C ARG A 194 -6.12 8.45 25.83
N GLU A 195 -5.73 9.57 25.22
CA GLU A 195 -5.21 9.58 23.84
C GLU A 195 -3.88 8.83 23.74
N ARG A 196 -2.98 9.03 24.70
CA ARG A 196 -1.71 8.29 24.80
C ARG A 196 -1.96 6.79 24.95
N LYS A 197 -2.79 6.38 25.91
CA LYS A 197 -3.09 4.96 26.12
C LYS A 197 -3.72 4.31 24.90
N ARG A 198 -4.58 5.04 24.18
CA ARG A 198 -5.19 4.61 22.92
C ARG A 198 -4.15 4.35 21.85
N TRP A 199 -3.22 5.30 21.64
CA TRP A 199 -2.12 5.13 20.69
C TRP A 199 -1.23 3.93 21.07
N GLU A 200 -0.80 3.85 22.34
CA GLU A 200 0.06 2.78 22.84
C GLU A 200 -0.58 1.40 22.63
N THR A 201 -1.87 1.28 22.95
CA THR A 201 -2.61 0.02 22.82
C THR A 201 -2.75 -0.37 21.35
N SER A 202 -3.15 0.56 20.47
CA SER A 202 -3.30 0.30 19.03
C SER A 202 -1.98 -0.08 18.38
N GLN A 203 -0.92 0.70 18.61
CA GLN A 203 0.41 0.41 18.07
C GLN A 203 0.90 -0.97 18.54
N PHE A 204 0.82 -1.25 19.84
CA PHE A 204 1.30 -2.53 20.38
C PHE A 204 0.45 -3.73 19.91
N ASP A 205 -0.87 -3.58 19.88
CA ASP A 205 -1.78 -4.63 19.43
C ASP A 205 -1.61 -4.95 17.95
N PHE A 206 -1.41 -3.92 17.12
CA PHE A 206 -1.07 -4.10 15.72
C PHE A 206 0.23 -4.90 15.56
N LEU A 207 1.31 -4.49 16.24
CA LEU A 207 2.60 -5.19 16.19
C LEU A 207 2.48 -6.64 16.66
N ARG A 208 1.70 -6.90 17.71
CA ARG A 208 1.41 -8.25 18.19
C ARG A 208 0.71 -9.10 17.13
N LYS A 209 -0.31 -8.57 16.45
CA LYS A 209 -1.02 -9.30 15.38
C LYS A 209 -0.09 -9.56 14.19
N VAL A 210 0.73 -8.59 13.82
CA VAL A 210 1.75 -8.77 12.77
C VAL A 210 2.76 -9.85 13.17
N ALA A 211 3.20 -9.88 14.43
CA ALA A 211 4.12 -10.90 14.95
C ALA A 211 3.53 -12.32 14.85
N MET A 212 2.21 -12.49 15.06
CA MET A 212 1.54 -13.79 14.88
C MET A 212 1.68 -14.31 13.44
N VAL A 213 1.62 -13.41 12.45
CA VAL A 213 1.81 -13.76 11.02
C VAL A 213 3.29 -13.92 10.66
N ALA A 214 4.16 -13.11 11.28
CA ALA A 214 5.60 -13.17 11.08
C ALA A 214 6.19 -14.50 11.59
N GLY A 215 5.63 -15.10 12.64
CA GLY A 215 6.17 -16.30 13.27
C GLY A 215 7.48 -15.97 14.01
N SER A 216 8.56 -16.67 13.70
CA SER A 216 9.89 -16.44 14.30
C SER A 216 10.67 -15.30 13.66
N ARG A 217 10.16 -14.69 12.57
CA ARG A 217 10.85 -13.62 11.84
C ARG A 217 10.85 -12.31 12.63
N ARG A 218 11.94 -11.55 12.51
CA ARG A 218 12.03 -10.19 13.08
C ARG A 218 11.11 -9.25 12.31
N LEU A 219 10.40 -8.39 13.02
CA LEU A 219 9.57 -7.38 12.36
C LEU A 219 10.44 -6.29 11.75
N LEU A 220 10.12 -5.87 10.54
CA LEU A 220 10.72 -4.72 9.87
C LEU A 220 9.70 -3.59 9.81
N LEU A 221 9.86 -2.61 10.69
CA LEU A 221 8.93 -1.50 10.86
C LEU A 221 9.48 -0.24 10.20
N LYS A 222 8.60 0.54 9.58
CA LYS A 222 8.94 1.84 9.00
C LYS A 222 7.70 2.71 8.96
N SER A 223 7.73 3.80 9.71
CA SER A 223 6.82 4.93 9.53
C SER A 223 7.58 6.23 9.81
N PRO A 224 7.41 7.31 9.04
CA PRO A 224 8.16 8.54 9.25
C PRO A 224 8.02 9.16 10.66
N ASN A 225 6.85 9.00 11.29
CA ASN A 225 6.62 9.44 12.67
C ASN A 225 7.43 8.64 13.71
N HIS A 226 7.92 7.43 13.40
CA HIS A 226 8.81 6.68 14.31
C HIS A 226 10.05 7.50 14.69
N THR A 227 10.52 8.34 13.77
CA THR A 227 11.64 9.28 13.98
C THR A 227 11.38 10.22 15.17
N ALA A 228 10.13 10.63 15.37
CA ALA A 228 9.69 11.47 16.48
C ALA A 228 9.12 10.66 17.68
N HIS A 229 9.00 9.32 17.56
CA HIS A 229 8.34 8.45 18.55
C HIS A 229 9.29 7.42 19.19
N VAL A 230 10.62 7.59 19.06
CA VAL A 230 11.60 6.60 19.58
C VAL A 230 11.35 6.28 21.06
N ASP A 231 11.11 7.28 21.90
CA ASP A 231 10.76 7.11 23.31
C ASP A 231 9.48 6.26 23.50
N ALA A 232 8.42 6.58 22.77
CA ALA A 232 7.15 5.87 22.87
C ALA A 232 7.27 4.43 22.35
N LEU A 233 8.06 4.19 21.30
CA LEU A 233 8.36 2.84 20.79
C LEU A 233 9.14 2.01 21.81
N LEU A 234 10.21 2.58 22.41
CA LEU A 234 10.95 1.92 23.49
C LEU A 234 10.05 1.65 24.70
N GLN A 235 9.13 2.57 25.03
CA GLN A 235 8.17 2.38 26.13
C GLN A 235 7.21 1.22 25.87
N ILE A 236 6.61 1.10 24.68
CA ILE A 236 5.67 -0.01 24.41
C ILE A 236 6.41 -1.36 24.17
N LEU A 237 7.68 -1.31 23.78
CA LEU A 237 8.54 -2.46 23.50
C LEU A 237 9.58 -2.74 24.62
N HIS A 238 9.43 -2.20 25.83
CA HIS A 238 10.46 -2.27 26.87
C HIS A 238 10.96 -3.68 27.24
N ASP A 239 10.12 -4.71 27.10
CA ASP A 239 10.48 -6.11 27.36
C ASP A 239 10.85 -6.89 26.08
N VAL A 240 10.94 -6.22 24.92
CA VAL A 240 11.34 -6.83 23.65
C VAL A 240 12.87 -6.77 23.56
N PRO A 241 13.55 -7.92 23.43
CA PRO A 241 15.00 -7.92 23.35
C PRO A 241 15.46 -7.39 21.99
N ASP A 242 16.68 -6.84 21.96
CA ASP A 242 17.44 -6.63 20.72
C ASP A 242 16.73 -5.79 19.63
N ILE A 243 16.16 -4.66 20.04
CA ILE A 243 15.56 -3.67 19.13
C ILE A 243 16.67 -2.94 18.37
N LYS A 244 16.59 -2.92 17.04
CA LYS A 244 17.57 -2.26 16.16
C LYS A 244 16.95 -1.07 15.42
N PHE A 245 17.73 -0.03 15.15
CA PHE A 245 17.29 1.18 14.48
C PHE A 245 18.22 1.58 13.33
N VAL A 246 17.65 1.83 12.15
CA VAL A 246 18.38 2.51 11.05
C VAL A 246 17.75 3.87 10.81
N HIS A 247 18.50 4.95 10.99
CA HIS A 247 18.08 6.30 10.59
C HIS A 247 18.65 6.64 9.21
N ILE A 248 17.78 6.90 8.24
CA ILE A 248 18.17 7.37 6.92
C ILE A 248 17.83 8.83 6.72
N THR A 249 18.83 9.61 6.29
CA THR A 249 18.69 11.03 5.97
C THR A 249 18.84 11.29 4.48
N ARG A 250 18.33 12.42 4.02
CA ARG A 250 18.51 12.90 2.65
C ARG A 250 18.69 14.40 2.70
N HIS A 251 19.43 14.94 1.72
CA HIS A 251 19.64 16.37 1.60
C HIS A 251 18.32 17.16 1.82
N PRO A 252 18.24 18.04 2.84
CA PRO A 252 17.04 18.79 3.25
C PRO A 252 16.24 19.42 2.12
N HIS A 253 16.92 20.08 1.16
CA HIS A 253 16.28 20.69 -0.01
C HIS A 253 15.48 19.67 -0.85
N LYS A 254 16.02 18.47 -1.04
CA LYS A 254 15.36 17.39 -1.79
C LYS A 254 14.17 16.82 -1.01
N VAL A 255 14.29 16.74 0.32
CA VAL A 255 13.23 16.27 1.21
C VAL A 255 12.02 17.20 1.12
N LEU A 256 12.19 18.50 1.34
CA LEU A 256 11.08 19.44 1.36
C LEU A 256 10.42 19.63 0.00
N ARG A 257 11.20 19.75 -1.08
CA ARG A 257 10.63 19.81 -2.44
C ARG A 257 9.77 18.59 -2.78
N SER A 258 10.21 17.41 -2.37
CA SER A 258 9.45 16.18 -2.61
C SER A 258 8.24 16.06 -1.70
N ASN A 259 8.32 16.53 -0.46
CA ASN A 259 7.17 16.57 0.45
C ASN A 259 6.09 17.53 -0.04
N LEU A 260 6.47 18.73 -0.49
CA LEU A 260 5.53 19.70 -1.06
C LEU A 260 4.74 19.12 -2.23
N ALA A 261 5.42 18.43 -3.15
CA ALA A 261 4.75 17.77 -4.27
C ALA A 261 3.83 16.63 -3.80
N MET A 262 4.26 15.84 -2.81
CA MET A 262 3.46 14.74 -2.26
C MET A 262 2.20 15.24 -1.55
N PHE A 263 2.32 16.21 -0.65
CA PHE A 263 1.18 16.71 0.12
C PHE A 263 0.19 17.48 -0.74
N ARG A 264 0.60 18.14 -1.84
CA ARG A 264 -0.34 18.70 -2.84
C ARG A 264 -1.23 17.61 -3.44
N ILE A 265 -0.64 16.46 -3.81
CA ILE A 265 -1.40 15.31 -4.31
C ILE A 265 -2.33 14.77 -3.22
N PHE A 266 -1.87 14.68 -1.96
CA PHE A 266 -2.73 14.23 -0.87
C PHE A 266 -3.92 15.15 -0.65
N GLN A 267 -3.74 16.48 -0.76
CA GLN A 267 -4.85 17.43 -0.67
C GLN A 267 -5.91 17.19 -1.75
N GLU A 268 -5.51 16.79 -2.96
CA GLU A 268 -6.46 16.48 -4.05
C GLU A 268 -7.15 15.13 -3.82
N VAL A 269 -6.39 14.12 -3.41
CA VAL A 269 -6.85 12.72 -3.37
C VAL A 269 -7.58 12.39 -2.07
N TRP A 270 -7.13 12.84 -0.90
CA TRP A 270 -7.64 12.36 0.40
C TRP A 270 -8.47 13.37 1.17
N ASN A 271 -8.32 14.68 0.92
CA ASN A 271 -9.03 15.66 1.73
C ASN A 271 -10.55 15.50 1.66
N LEU A 272 -11.18 15.77 2.81
CA LEU A 272 -12.61 16.03 2.96
C LEU A 272 -12.90 17.50 3.26
N GLN A 273 -11.86 18.36 3.26
CA GLN A 273 -11.98 19.80 3.43
C GLN A 273 -11.07 20.55 2.46
N ASP A 274 -11.26 21.86 2.34
CA ASP A 274 -10.37 22.70 1.57
C ASP A 274 -8.92 22.60 2.05
N GLY A 275 -8.01 22.38 1.09
CA GLY A 275 -6.59 22.26 1.38
C GLY A 275 -5.97 23.57 1.86
N GLN A 276 -4.80 23.46 2.46
CA GLN A 276 -4.00 24.63 2.86
C GLN A 276 -3.52 25.38 1.61
N SER A 277 -3.33 26.70 1.76
CA SER A 277 -2.60 27.47 0.76
C SER A 277 -1.18 26.96 0.60
N GLN A 278 -0.53 27.34 -0.51
CA GLN A 278 0.83 26.92 -0.77
C GLN A 278 1.80 27.36 0.32
N GLU A 279 1.68 28.61 0.79
CA GLU A 279 2.55 29.16 1.82
C GLU A 279 2.35 28.46 3.18
N GLU A 280 1.08 28.25 3.59
CA GLU A 280 0.76 27.52 4.82
C GLU A 280 1.32 26.09 4.81
N LEU A 281 1.22 25.41 3.67
CA LEU A 281 1.77 24.05 3.51
C LEU A 281 3.31 24.07 3.59
N GLU A 282 3.96 25.05 2.96
CA GLU A 282 5.42 25.21 3.04
C GLU A 282 5.89 25.40 4.49
N ASP A 283 5.26 26.32 5.20
CA ASP A 283 5.67 26.66 6.55
C ASP A 283 5.41 25.52 7.52
N HIS A 284 4.27 24.84 7.38
CA HIS A 284 3.97 23.64 8.14
C HIS A 284 5.02 22.55 7.90
N LEU A 285 5.33 22.23 6.64
CA LEU A 285 6.27 21.14 6.32
C LEU A 285 7.69 21.44 6.77
N VAL A 286 8.15 22.69 6.69
CA VAL A 286 9.46 23.09 7.20
C VAL A 286 9.52 22.96 8.72
N ARG A 287 8.53 23.49 9.43
CA ARG A 287 8.46 23.38 10.89
C ARG A 287 8.42 21.93 11.35
N GLU A 288 7.56 21.12 10.74
CA GLU A 288 7.43 19.70 11.08
C GLU A 288 8.73 18.92 10.81
N TYR A 289 9.39 19.20 9.67
CA TYR A 289 10.64 18.53 9.32
C TYR A 289 11.74 18.85 10.36
N ILE A 290 11.92 20.12 10.69
CA ILE A 290 12.89 20.56 11.71
C ILE A 290 12.56 19.93 13.05
N GLN A 291 11.30 20.04 13.50
CA GLN A 291 10.86 19.47 14.78
C GLN A 291 11.11 17.96 14.84
N THR A 292 10.90 17.23 13.74
CA THR A 292 11.12 15.79 13.67
C THR A 292 12.59 15.44 13.83
N GLU A 293 13.46 16.09 13.06
CA GLU A 293 14.90 15.81 13.06
C GLU A 293 15.57 16.25 14.38
N GLU A 294 15.16 17.39 14.94
CA GLU A 294 15.64 17.85 16.24
C GLU A 294 15.21 16.94 17.38
N ARG A 295 13.95 16.50 17.36
CA ARG A 295 13.45 15.51 18.31
C ARG A 295 14.20 14.19 18.18
N TYR A 296 14.46 13.71 16.96
CA TYR A 296 15.29 12.53 16.76
C TYR A 296 16.69 12.69 17.36
N LEU A 297 17.35 13.84 17.17
CA LEU A 297 18.68 14.10 17.74
C LEU A 297 18.69 14.07 19.27
N GLN A 298 17.58 14.42 19.92
CA GLN A 298 17.40 14.27 21.36
C GLN A 298 17.18 12.79 21.73
N LEU A 299 16.25 12.12 21.03
CA LEU A 299 15.81 10.77 21.35
C LEU A 299 16.82 9.68 21.02
N LYS A 300 17.72 9.89 20.04
CA LYS A 300 18.74 8.90 19.66
C LYS A 300 19.65 8.52 20.82
N LYS A 301 19.78 9.38 21.84
CA LYS A 301 20.54 9.14 23.07
C LYS A 301 19.93 8.03 23.95
N LEU A 302 18.65 7.70 23.73
CA LEU A 302 17.95 6.59 24.39
C LEU A 302 18.24 5.25 23.72
N ILE A 303 18.82 5.25 22.52
CA ILE A 303 19.14 4.05 21.75
C ILE A 303 20.61 3.69 22.03
N PRO A 304 20.91 2.45 22.43
CA PRO A 304 22.29 1.98 22.52
C PRO A 304 23.04 2.12 21.19
N GLU A 305 24.30 2.54 21.22
CA GLU A 305 25.08 2.88 20.02
C GLU A 305 25.26 1.69 19.06
N GLU A 306 25.37 0.49 19.62
CA GLU A 306 25.41 -0.78 18.90
C GLU A 306 24.11 -1.10 18.15
N ASN A 307 22.99 -0.55 18.63
CA ASN A 307 21.65 -0.76 18.06
C ASN A 307 21.24 0.31 17.05
N LEU A 308 22.01 1.39 16.92
CA LEU A 308 21.72 2.49 16.00
C LEU A 308 22.70 2.53 14.82
N ILE A 309 22.16 2.62 13.61
CA ILE A 309 22.94 2.89 12.39
C ILE A 309 22.36 4.13 11.72
N GLN A 310 23.23 5.05 11.31
CA GLN A 310 22.84 6.25 10.55
C GLN A 310 23.41 6.14 9.14
N ILE A 311 22.59 6.36 8.12
CA ILE A 311 23.01 6.33 6.72
C ILE A 311 22.47 7.53 5.94
N ARG A 312 23.20 7.98 4.93
CA ARG A 312 22.73 9.00 4.00
C ARG A 312 22.17 8.33 2.75
N THR A 313 21.07 8.85 2.22
CA THR A 313 20.45 8.39 0.98
C THR A 313 21.41 8.39 -0.20
N GLN A 314 22.30 9.39 -0.26
CA GLN A 314 23.28 9.51 -1.33
C GLN A 314 24.32 8.39 -1.30
N ASP A 315 24.66 7.88 -0.11
CA ASP A 315 25.57 6.73 0.05
C ASP A 315 24.87 5.42 -0.30
N LEU A 316 23.63 5.25 0.18
CA LEU A 316 22.81 4.08 -0.14
C LEU A 316 22.57 3.96 -1.66
N GLN A 317 22.47 5.08 -2.38
CA GLN A 317 22.31 5.09 -3.83
C GLN A 317 23.62 4.76 -4.57
N ALA A 318 24.77 5.14 -4.00
CA ALA A 318 26.08 4.89 -4.59
C ALA A 318 26.51 3.43 -4.41
N ASP A 319 26.30 2.85 -3.22
CA ASP A 319 26.60 1.46 -2.91
C ASP A 319 25.50 0.80 -2.06
N PRO A 320 24.36 0.41 -2.66
CA PRO A 320 23.26 -0.20 -1.92
C PRO A 320 23.64 -1.54 -1.30
N LEU A 321 24.38 -2.39 -2.03
CA LEU A 321 24.73 -3.73 -1.55
C LEU A 321 25.72 -3.66 -0.39
N GLY A 322 26.78 -2.86 -0.51
CA GLY A 322 27.74 -2.67 0.58
C GLY A 322 27.12 -1.99 1.79
N THR A 323 26.22 -1.02 1.60
CA THR A 323 25.47 -0.40 2.71
C THR A 323 24.65 -1.43 3.50
N ILE A 324 23.88 -2.30 2.82
CA ILE A 324 23.11 -3.33 3.51
C ILE A 324 24.03 -4.37 4.18
N ARG A 325 25.12 -4.79 3.54
CA ARG A 325 26.11 -5.70 4.16
C ARG A 325 26.69 -5.11 5.44
N ASN A 326 27.03 -3.83 5.44
CA ASN A 326 27.57 -3.13 6.61
C ASN A 326 26.55 -3.06 7.75
N ILE A 327 25.27 -2.85 7.44
CA ILE A 327 24.18 -2.90 8.44
C ILE A 327 24.14 -4.27 9.12
N TYR A 328 24.12 -5.34 8.34
CA TYR A 328 24.05 -6.71 8.88
C TYR A 328 25.32 -7.08 9.66
N LYS A 329 26.49 -6.68 9.17
CA LYS A 329 27.77 -6.89 9.85
C LYS A 329 27.82 -6.18 11.21
N LYS A 330 27.38 -4.92 11.30
CA LYS A 330 27.40 -4.17 12.57
C LYS A 330 26.50 -4.81 13.63
N TRP A 331 25.39 -5.42 13.22
CA TRP A 331 24.44 -6.05 14.14
C TRP A 331 24.65 -7.55 14.35
N ASP A 332 25.70 -8.12 13.76
CA ASP A 332 25.95 -9.56 13.75
C ASP A 332 24.72 -10.37 13.29
N LEU A 333 24.02 -9.85 12.28
CA LEU A 333 22.89 -10.55 11.66
C LEU A 333 23.36 -11.40 10.47
N PRO A 334 22.79 -12.60 10.29
CA PRO A 334 23.19 -13.50 9.21
C PRO A 334 22.82 -12.94 7.82
N PHE A 335 23.84 -12.58 7.04
CA PHE A 335 23.70 -12.16 5.65
C PHE A 335 23.78 -13.38 4.71
N THR A 336 22.67 -14.10 4.56
CA THR A 336 22.63 -15.36 3.80
C THR A 336 22.79 -15.15 2.29
N GLU A 337 23.34 -16.14 1.58
CA GLU A 337 23.40 -16.15 0.10
C GLU A 337 22.01 -15.94 -0.53
N SER A 338 20.99 -16.56 0.06
CA SER A 338 19.60 -16.41 -0.42
C SER A 338 19.10 -14.96 -0.33
N PHE A 339 19.47 -14.24 0.74
CA PHE A 339 19.13 -12.83 0.91
C PHE A 339 19.89 -11.97 -0.11
N GLU A 340 21.20 -12.19 -0.25
CA GLU A 340 22.02 -11.48 -1.24
C GLU A 340 21.46 -11.62 -2.66
N HIS A 341 21.10 -12.83 -3.08
CA HIS A 341 20.49 -13.08 -4.39
C HIS A 341 19.15 -12.34 -4.59
N ARG A 342 18.28 -12.30 -3.57
CA ARG A 342 17.03 -11.53 -3.65
C ARG A 342 17.31 -10.04 -3.73
N LEU A 343 18.25 -9.55 -2.95
CA LEU A 343 18.65 -8.14 -2.92
C LEU A 343 19.21 -7.69 -4.28
N ILE A 344 20.15 -8.44 -4.87
CA ILE A 344 20.71 -8.12 -6.19
C ILE A 344 19.63 -8.18 -7.27
N ARG A 345 18.74 -9.19 -7.24
CA ARG A 345 17.63 -9.27 -8.20
C ARG A 345 16.66 -8.09 -8.06
N TYR A 346 16.38 -7.64 -6.85
CA TYR A 346 15.55 -6.46 -6.60
C TYR A 346 16.23 -5.19 -7.13
N LEU A 347 17.53 -5.03 -6.89
CA LEU A 347 18.30 -3.89 -7.39
C LEU A 347 18.36 -3.88 -8.92
N ASP A 348 18.57 -5.03 -9.56
CA ASP A 348 18.57 -5.20 -11.02
C ASP A 348 17.21 -4.82 -11.63
N ALA A 349 16.11 -5.30 -11.03
CA ALA A 349 14.75 -4.97 -11.47
C ALA A 349 14.42 -3.48 -11.36
N ASN A 350 15.09 -2.75 -10.44
CA ASN A 350 14.85 -1.32 -10.19
C ASN A 350 15.87 -0.39 -10.85
N LYS A 351 16.84 -0.87 -11.64
CA LYS A 351 17.85 -0.04 -12.33
C LYS A 351 17.22 1.08 -13.18
N GLY A 352 16.03 0.86 -13.73
CA GLY A 352 15.31 1.83 -14.56
C GLY A 352 14.42 2.83 -13.79
N TYR A 353 14.38 2.75 -12.45
CA TYR A 353 13.56 3.67 -11.66
C TYR A 353 14.12 5.09 -11.73
N GLN A 354 13.29 6.03 -12.18
CA GLN A 354 13.62 7.46 -12.15
C GLN A 354 12.84 8.17 -11.06
N GLN A 355 13.55 8.98 -10.28
CA GLN A 355 12.93 9.84 -9.28
C GLN A 355 12.15 10.96 -9.98
N ASN A 356 10.98 11.29 -9.45
CA ASN A 356 10.20 12.43 -9.93
C ASN A 356 11.04 13.73 -9.85
N VAL A 357 11.08 14.45 -10.97
CA VAL A 357 11.68 15.79 -11.03
C VAL A 357 10.62 16.81 -10.60
N HIS A 358 10.84 17.43 -9.44
CA HIS A 358 9.94 18.45 -8.91
C HIS A 358 10.31 19.83 -9.44
N LYS A 359 9.36 20.79 -9.47
CA LYS A 359 9.68 22.18 -9.83
C LYS A 359 10.75 22.76 -8.90
N PRO A 360 11.70 23.58 -9.40
CA PRO A 360 12.63 24.30 -8.54
C PRO A 360 11.87 25.30 -7.67
N TRP A 361 12.46 25.64 -6.52
CA TRP A 361 11.95 26.73 -5.69
C TRP A 361 12.18 28.08 -6.36
N SER A 362 11.23 29.01 -6.19
CA SER A 362 11.42 30.42 -6.52
C SER A 362 12.50 31.03 -5.63
N ASP A 363 13.04 32.18 -6.03
CA ASP A 363 14.07 32.84 -5.24
C ASP A 363 13.53 33.36 -3.89
N GLU A 364 12.25 33.72 -3.84
CA GLU A 364 11.53 34.03 -2.60
C GLU A 364 11.45 32.81 -1.66
N GLN A 365 11.05 31.63 -2.18
CA GLN A 365 11.03 30.40 -1.40
C GLN A 365 12.43 30.03 -0.90
N LYS A 366 13.46 30.21 -1.73
CA LYS A 366 14.84 29.96 -1.32
C LYS A 366 15.26 30.88 -0.18
N ALA A 367 15.03 32.19 -0.32
CA ALA A 367 15.38 33.18 0.70
C ALA A 367 14.66 32.92 2.03
N ARG A 368 13.40 32.47 1.98
CA ARG A 368 12.58 32.21 3.17
C ARG A 368 12.87 30.88 3.84
N LEU A 369 13.07 29.80 3.07
CA LEU A 369 13.08 28.43 3.59
C LEU A 369 14.48 27.82 3.73
N LEU A 370 15.47 28.22 2.92
CA LEU A 370 16.82 27.65 3.00
C LEU A 370 17.52 27.91 4.34
N PRO A 371 17.51 29.13 4.90
CA PRO A 371 18.22 29.40 6.15
C PRO A 371 17.71 28.55 7.32
N LEU A 372 16.44 28.14 7.27
CA LEU A 372 15.81 27.32 8.31
C LEU A 372 16.30 25.88 8.31
N ILE A 373 16.77 25.36 7.17
CA ILE A 373 17.11 23.94 6.99
C ILE A 373 18.59 23.68 6.74
N GLU A 374 19.37 24.71 6.42
CA GLU A 374 20.83 24.63 6.33
C GLU A 374 21.49 23.97 7.54
N PRO A 375 21.09 24.26 8.80
CA PRO A 375 21.67 23.59 9.96
C PRO A 375 21.54 22.05 9.91
N LEU A 376 20.51 21.51 9.25
CA LEU A 376 20.31 20.08 9.10
C LEU A 376 21.26 19.46 8.07
N ILE A 377 21.78 20.24 7.11
CA ILE A 377 22.76 19.76 6.13
C ILE A 377 24.03 19.34 6.86
N HIS A 378 24.58 20.25 7.66
CA HIS A 378 25.77 20.02 8.47
C HIS A 378 25.57 18.93 9.52
N LYS A 379 24.46 18.98 10.27
CA LYS A 379 24.16 17.99 11.34
C LYS A 379 24.12 16.55 10.83
N PHE A 380 23.76 16.33 9.57
CA PHE A 380 23.66 15.00 8.97
C PHE A 380 24.73 14.72 7.90
N GLY A 381 25.77 15.57 7.84
CA GLY A 381 26.92 15.38 6.95
C GLY A 381 26.53 15.38 5.47
N HIS A 382 25.56 16.19 5.05
CA HIS A 382 25.17 16.29 3.64
C HIS A 382 26.07 17.22 2.82
N ASP A 383 27.06 17.86 3.45
CA ASP A 383 28.12 18.63 2.78
C ASP A 383 29.16 17.72 2.13
N ASP A 384 29.38 16.52 2.68
CA ASP A 384 30.35 15.58 2.14
C ASP A 384 29.82 14.90 0.87
N PRO A 385 30.69 14.60 -0.11
CA PRO A 385 30.30 13.84 -1.28
C PRO A 385 29.74 12.45 -0.90
N PRO A 386 28.94 11.83 -1.80
CA PRO A 386 28.57 10.42 -1.63
C PRO A 386 29.81 9.52 -1.68
N VAL A 387 29.71 8.35 -1.05
CA VAL A 387 30.71 7.29 -1.23
C VAL A 387 30.88 6.92 -2.71
N GLU A 388 32.02 6.29 -3.03
CA GLU A 388 32.30 5.84 -4.39
C GLU A 388 31.23 4.87 -4.89
N LYS A 389 30.76 5.08 -6.12
CA LYS A 389 29.71 4.28 -6.72
C LYS A 389 30.22 2.87 -7.02
N GLN A 390 29.59 1.86 -6.45
CA GLN A 390 29.95 0.47 -6.66
C GLN A 390 29.04 -0.19 -7.71
N PRO A 391 29.59 -0.95 -8.68
CA PRO A 391 28.78 -1.70 -9.62
C PRO A 391 28.07 -2.85 -8.92
N LEU A 392 26.86 -3.19 -9.39
CA LEU A 392 26.13 -4.36 -8.90
C LEU A 392 26.77 -5.64 -9.45
N PRO A 393 26.93 -6.70 -8.64
CA PRO A 393 27.36 -8.00 -9.14
C PRO A 393 26.35 -8.54 -10.17
N GLU A 394 26.86 -9.21 -11.20
CA GLU A 394 26.01 -9.92 -12.16
C GLU A 394 25.57 -11.27 -11.57
N LEU A 395 24.25 -11.47 -11.45
CA LEU A 395 23.72 -12.78 -11.10
C LEU A 395 23.74 -13.70 -12.33
N PRO A 396 24.04 -15.01 -12.15
CA PRO A 396 23.91 -16.00 -13.22
C PRO A 396 22.49 -15.98 -13.78
N GLN A 397 22.35 -15.59 -15.04
CA GLN A 397 21.05 -15.63 -15.72
C GLN A 397 20.76 -17.06 -16.19
N PRO A 398 19.53 -17.56 -16.02
CA PRO A 398 19.17 -18.83 -16.63
C PRO A 398 19.32 -18.73 -18.16
N PRO A 399 19.73 -19.81 -18.85
CA PRO A 399 19.89 -19.82 -20.30
C PRO A 399 18.66 -19.27 -21.03
N ALA A 400 18.85 -18.55 -22.14
CA ALA A 400 17.78 -17.92 -22.89
C ALA A 400 16.62 -18.88 -23.24
N TRP A 401 16.94 -20.13 -23.56
CA TRP A 401 15.93 -21.16 -23.86
C TRP A 401 15.04 -21.50 -22.65
N LYS A 402 15.58 -21.52 -21.41
CA LYS A 402 14.78 -21.76 -20.20
C LYS A 402 13.84 -20.59 -19.95
N GLN A 403 14.29 -19.36 -20.20
CA GLN A 403 13.46 -18.17 -20.09
C GLN A 403 12.33 -18.19 -21.12
N PHE A 404 12.64 -18.55 -22.37
CA PHE A 404 11.67 -18.68 -23.45
C PHE A 404 10.63 -19.77 -23.16
N ALA A 405 11.08 -20.99 -22.81
CA ALA A 405 10.21 -22.11 -22.48
C ALA A 405 9.26 -21.77 -21.32
N ARG A 406 9.75 -21.10 -20.28
CA ARG A 406 8.93 -20.65 -19.15
C ARG A 406 7.87 -19.63 -19.57
N LYS A 407 8.24 -18.70 -20.46
CA LYS A 407 7.30 -17.72 -21.01
C LYS A 407 6.21 -18.41 -21.84
N GLN A 408 6.57 -19.30 -22.76
CA GLN A 408 5.60 -20.04 -23.58
C GLN A 408 4.69 -20.94 -22.75
N GLY A 409 5.25 -21.63 -21.74
CA GLY A 409 4.48 -22.43 -20.79
C GLY A 409 3.42 -21.60 -20.05
N ALA A 410 3.69 -20.33 -19.75
CA ALA A 410 2.71 -19.44 -19.14
C ALA A 410 1.50 -19.15 -20.04
N TYR A 411 1.72 -18.87 -21.32
CA TYR A 411 0.63 -18.66 -22.28
C TYR A 411 -0.21 -19.93 -22.46
N LEU A 412 0.45 -21.09 -22.52
CA LEU A 412 -0.20 -22.38 -22.65
C LEU A 412 -1.04 -22.71 -21.41
N LEU A 413 -0.54 -22.47 -20.21
CA LEU A 413 -1.29 -22.69 -18.97
C LEU A 413 -2.56 -21.83 -18.89
N VAL A 414 -2.47 -20.55 -19.29
CA VAL A 414 -3.65 -19.67 -19.37
C VAL A 414 -4.66 -20.20 -20.39
N LEU A 415 -4.20 -20.66 -21.55
CA LEU A 415 -5.07 -21.25 -22.58
C LEU A 415 -5.75 -22.53 -22.08
N LEU A 416 -4.99 -23.46 -21.48
CA LEU A 416 -5.53 -24.70 -20.93
C LEU A 416 -6.59 -24.44 -19.85
N PHE A 417 -6.35 -23.45 -18.98
CA PHE A 417 -7.32 -23.04 -17.98
C PHE A 417 -8.57 -22.42 -18.61
N ALA A 418 -8.42 -21.64 -19.68
CA ALA A 418 -9.54 -21.09 -20.45
C ALA A 418 -10.39 -22.21 -21.08
N CYS A 419 -9.75 -23.21 -21.70
CA CYS A 419 -10.41 -24.38 -22.26
C CYS A 419 -11.14 -25.20 -21.19
N LEU A 420 -10.52 -25.40 -20.02
CA LEU A 420 -11.15 -26.09 -18.89
C LEU A 420 -12.39 -25.33 -18.39
N GLY A 421 -12.26 -24.01 -18.21
CA GLY A 421 -13.38 -23.15 -17.85
C GLY A 421 -14.51 -23.21 -18.88
N ALA A 422 -14.16 -23.24 -20.17
CA ALA A 422 -15.13 -23.37 -21.24
C ALA A 422 -15.86 -24.72 -21.21
N ALA A 423 -15.15 -25.81 -20.97
CA ALA A 423 -15.73 -27.16 -20.87
C ALA A 423 -16.67 -27.31 -19.66
N ILE A 424 -16.25 -26.85 -18.47
CA ILE A 424 -17.09 -26.89 -17.26
C ILE A 424 -18.39 -26.13 -17.49
N TRP A 425 -18.29 -24.95 -18.11
CA TRP A 425 -19.45 -24.13 -18.41
C TRP A 425 -20.36 -24.80 -19.46
N ALA A 426 -19.81 -25.33 -20.55
CA ALA A 426 -20.59 -26.05 -21.57
C ALA A 426 -21.35 -27.25 -20.99
N ILE A 427 -20.72 -28.04 -20.11
CA ILE A 427 -21.35 -29.17 -19.40
C ILE A 427 -22.45 -28.68 -18.45
N SER A 428 -22.20 -27.58 -17.75
CA SER A 428 -23.20 -26.98 -16.85
C SER A 428 -24.39 -26.45 -17.65
N ALA A 429 -24.15 -25.83 -18.80
CA ALA A 429 -25.19 -25.27 -19.65
C ALA A 429 -26.06 -26.36 -20.30
N SER A 430 -25.48 -27.51 -20.66
CA SER A 430 -26.21 -28.64 -21.26
C SER A 430 -27.03 -29.45 -20.24
N SER A 431 -26.72 -29.34 -18.94
CA SER A 431 -27.40 -30.08 -17.87
C SER A 431 -28.49 -29.29 -17.14
N LEU A 432 -28.65 -28.01 -17.48
CA LEU A 432 -29.53 -27.08 -16.77
C LEU A 432 -30.75 -26.71 -17.63
N THR A 433 -31.95 -26.76 -17.04
CA THR A 433 -33.18 -26.23 -17.65
C THR A 433 -33.09 -24.70 -17.81
N SER A 434 -33.85 -24.15 -18.76
CA SER A 434 -33.81 -22.78 -19.31
C SER A 434 -33.74 -21.57 -18.35
N GLY A 435 -33.86 -21.75 -17.03
CA GLY A 435 -33.75 -20.69 -16.02
C GLY A 435 -32.38 -20.55 -15.31
N TYR A 436 -31.46 -21.52 -15.43
CA TYR A 436 -30.17 -21.47 -14.72
C TYR A 436 -29.02 -20.88 -15.54
N HIS A 437 -29.22 -20.62 -16.84
CA HIS A 437 -28.19 -20.05 -17.71
C HIS A 437 -27.74 -18.65 -17.25
N GLU A 438 -28.66 -17.81 -16.78
CA GLU A 438 -28.33 -16.47 -16.25
C GLU A 438 -27.40 -16.54 -15.01
N GLN A 439 -27.49 -17.62 -14.23
CA GLN A 439 -26.61 -17.82 -13.07
C GLN A 439 -25.17 -18.15 -13.51
N LEU A 440 -24.98 -18.78 -14.67
CA LEU A 440 -23.66 -19.10 -15.19
C LEU A 440 -22.90 -17.85 -15.66
N ASN A 441 -23.59 -16.81 -16.13
CA ASN A 441 -22.94 -15.54 -16.51
C ASN A 441 -22.21 -14.88 -15.32
N ARG A 442 -22.64 -15.18 -14.08
CA ARG A 442 -21.96 -14.73 -12.86
C ARG A 442 -20.58 -15.37 -12.67
N LEU A 443 -20.32 -16.52 -13.32
CA LEU A 443 -19.03 -17.22 -13.30
C LEU A 443 -17.96 -16.57 -14.20
N ALA A 444 -18.35 -15.62 -15.08
CA ALA A 444 -17.40 -14.88 -15.90
C ALA A 444 -16.34 -14.16 -15.06
N TRP A 445 -16.73 -13.61 -13.90
CA TRP A 445 -15.79 -12.94 -13.01
C TRP A 445 -14.82 -13.92 -12.32
N PRO A 446 -15.27 -15.00 -11.64
CA PRO A 446 -14.40 -16.06 -11.13
C PRO A 446 -13.46 -16.64 -12.18
N LEU A 447 -13.93 -16.89 -13.42
CA LEU A 447 -13.10 -17.38 -14.51
C LEU A 447 -11.99 -16.40 -14.86
N GLY A 448 -12.31 -15.12 -15.05
CA GLY A 448 -11.33 -14.07 -15.31
C GLY A 448 -10.31 -13.94 -14.17
N PHE A 449 -10.76 -14.05 -12.92
CA PHE A 449 -9.88 -14.07 -11.75
C PHE A 449 -8.90 -15.25 -11.80
N GLY A 450 -9.40 -16.47 -12.08
CA GLY A 450 -8.59 -17.67 -12.22
C GLY A 450 -7.54 -17.57 -13.35
N LEU A 451 -7.95 -17.10 -14.54
CA LEU A 451 -7.05 -16.87 -15.68
C LEU A 451 -5.91 -15.90 -15.33
N GLY A 452 -6.26 -14.81 -14.64
CA GLY A 452 -5.29 -13.83 -14.16
C GLY A 452 -4.31 -14.41 -13.14
N LEU A 453 -4.78 -15.24 -12.20
CA LEU A 453 -3.92 -15.95 -11.24
C LEU A 453 -2.97 -16.92 -11.94
N VAL A 454 -3.47 -17.77 -12.84
CA VAL A 454 -2.64 -18.74 -13.58
C VAL A 454 -1.54 -18.02 -14.35
N GLY A 455 -1.89 -16.93 -15.06
CA GLY A 455 -0.92 -16.10 -15.75
C GLY A 455 0.14 -15.53 -14.80
N SER A 456 -0.28 -14.96 -13.68
CA SER A 456 0.64 -14.44 -12.67
C SER A 456 1.56 -15.52 -12.09
N TYR A 457 1.03 -16.70 -11.78
CA TYR A 457 1.80 -17.81 -11.20
C TYR A 457 2.84 -18.38 -12.17
N ALA A 458 2.61 -18.31 -13.48
CA ALA A 458 3.50 -18.89 -14.47
C ALA A 458 4.75 -18.03 -14.77
N THR A 459 4.70 -16.70 -14.61
CA THR A 459 5.86 -15.81 -14.84
C THR A 459 6.46 -15.25 -13.54
N LEU A 460 7.78 -15.00 -13.52
CA LEU A 460 8.47 -14.32 -12.40
C LEU A 460 8.58 -12.80 -12.58
N ARG A 461 8.17 -12.27 -13.73
CA ARG A 461 8.22 -10.85 -14.07
C ARG A 461 6.84 -10.39 -14.55
N THR A 462 6.60 -9.08 -14.47
CA THR A 462 5.49 -8.40 -15.14
C THR A 462 5.44 -8.81 -16.61
N SER A 463 4.26 -9.15 -17.10
CA SER A 463 4.04 -9.34 -18.54
C SER A 463 2.69 -8.74 -18.89
N VAL A 464 2.69 -7.47 -19.29
CA VAL A 464 1.51 -6.81 -19.87
C VAL A 464 0.89 -7.66 -20.98
N PRO A 465 1.67 -8.27 -21.89
CA PRO A 465 1.11 -9.16 -22.91
C PRO A 465 0.43 -10.42 -22.34
N LEU A 466 0.90 -10.95 -21.22
CA LEU A 466 0.25 -12.11 -20.57
C LEU A 466 -1.04 -11.70 -19.86
N GLY A 467 -1.06 -10.52 -19.22
CA GLY A 467 -2.29 -9.93 -18.70
C GLY A 467 -3.33 -9.69 -19.80
N ALA A 468 -2.91 -9.15 -20.94
CA ALA A 468 -3.77 -8.98 -22.11
C ALA A 468 -4.28 -10.34 -22.64
N TRP A 469 -3.44 -11.37 -22.66
CA TRP A 469 -3.82 -12.73 -23.07
C TRP A 469 -4.87 -13.35 -22.12
N ALA A 470 -4.68 -13.22 -20.81
CA ALA A 470 -5.65 -13.67 -19.83
C ALA A 470 -6.98 -12.92 -19.97
N ALA A 471 -6.93 -11.60 -20.18
CA ALA A 471 -8.11 -10.75 -20.40
C ALA A 471 -8.86 -11.11 -21.68
N PHE A 472 -8.14 -11.42 -22.75
CA PHE A 472 -8.71 -11.91 -24.01
C PHE A 472 -9.53 -13.17 -23.76
N TRP A 473 -8.97 -14.18 -23.09
CA TRP A 473 -9.71 -15.42 -22.79
C TRP A 473 -10.87 -15.20 -21.81
N ALA A 474 -10.72 -14.28 -20.85
CA ALA A 474 -11.80 -13.91 -19.93
C ALA A 474 -12.98 -13.23 -20.64
N ALA A 475 -12.76 -12.62 -21.81
CA ALA A 475 -13.82 -12.09 -22.67
C ALA A 475 -14.38 -13.16 -23.61
N ILE A 476 -13.49 -13.89 -24.29
CA ILE A 476 -13.86 -14.85 -25.35
C ILE A 476 -14.63 -16.04 -24.81
N VAL A 477 -14.26 -16.60 -23.66
CA VAL A 477 -14.93 -17.80 -23.13
C VAL A 477 -16.41 -17.51 -22.82
N PRO A 478 -16.77 -16.48 -22.03
CA PRO A 478 -18.18 -16.15 -21.81
C PRO A 478 -18.95 -15.83 -23.10
N ILE A 479 -18.35 -15.05 -24.01
CA ILE A 479 -19.01 -14.64 -25.27
C ILE A 479 -19.26 -15.86 -26.15
N GLY A 480 -18.22 -16.64 -26.45
CA GLY A 480 -18.31 -17.82 -27.32
C GLY A 480 -19.29 -18.86 -26.80
N LEU A 481 -19.43 -18.99 -25.48
CA LEU A 481 -20.38 -19.92 -24.87
C LEU A 481 -21.83 -19.44 -24.90
N ASN A 482 -22.08 -18.13 -24.77
CA ASN A 482 -23.42 -17.57 -24.99
C ASN A 482 -23.85 -17.73 -26.46
N LEU A 483 -22.91 -17.71 -27.41
CA LEU A 483 -23.18 -18.07 -28.81
C LEU A 483 -23.34 -19.60 -28.98
N TYR A 484 -22.67 -20.42 -28.16
CA TYR A 484 -22.76 -21.89 -28.28
C TYR A 484 -24.08 -22.48 -27.77
N TYR A 485 -24.67 -21.91 -26.72
CA TYR A 485 -25.87 -22.48 -26.07
C TYR A 485 -27.06 -22.72 -27.05
N PRO A 486 -27.48 -21.76 -27.90
CA PRO A 486 -28.57 -21.99 -28.86
C PRO A 486 -28.28 -23.08 -29.89
N VAL A 487 -27.00 -23.31 -30.21
CA VAL A 487 -26.55 -24.33 -31.17
C VAL A 487 -26.76 -25.73 -30.61
N ILE A 488 -26.52 -25.95 -29.32
CA ILE A 488 -26.64 -27.28 -28.69
C ILE A 488 -28.04 -27.61 -28.19
N THR A 489 -28.86 -26.62 -27.88
CA THR A 489 -30.27 -26.84 -27.49
C THR A 489 -31.16 -27.14 -28.69
N GLY A 490 -30.62 -27.15 -29.91
CA GLY A 490 -31.36 -27.45 -31.13
C GLY A 490 -32.25 -26.29 -31.60
N GLU A 491 -32.03 -25.07 -31.12
CA GLU A 491 -32.67 -23.85 -31.62
C GLU A 491 -32.06 -23.46 -32.98
N ALA A 492 -32.20 -24.32 -33.99
CA ALA A 492 -31.61 -24.11 -35.32
C ALA A 492 -32.10 -22.82 -36.01
N GLU A 493 -33.28 -22.31 -35.63
CA GLU A 493 -33.83 -21.03 -36.11
C GLU A 493 -33.26 -19.81 -35.39
N PHE A 494 -32.46 -19.97 -34.32
CA PHE A 494 -31.92 -18.87 -33.53
C PHE A 494 -31.08 -17.91 -34.38
N TRP A 495 -30.18 -18.44 -35.19
CA TRP A 495 -29.27 -17.64 -36.04
C TRP A 495 -29.96 -17.04 -37.26
N GLY A 496 -31.04 -17.68 -37.73
CA GLY A 496 -31.81 -17.25 -38.91
C GLY A 496 -32.98 -16.31 -38.59
N SER A 497 -33.35 -16.14 -37.32
CA SER A 497 -34.52 -15.35 -36.90
C SER A 497 -34.14 -14.06 -36.18
N VAL A 498 -34.90 -13.00 -36.44
CA VAL A 498 -34.79 -11.72 -35.70
C VAL A 498 -35.07 -11.91 -34.20
N SER A 499 -35.89 -12.91 -33.84
CA SER A 499 -36.18 -13.29 -32.45
C SER A 499 -34.97 -13.84 -31.71
N GLY A 500 -34.16 -14.71 -32.33
CA GLY A 500 -32.95 -15.24 -31.70
C GLY A 500 -31.91 -14.15 -31.44
N TRP A 501 -31.67 -13.27 -32.41
CA TRP A 501 -30.82 -12.10 -32.22
C TRP A 501 -31.32 -11.15 -31.14
N LYS A 502 -32.63 -10.90 -31.04
CA LYS A 502 -33.22 -10.11 -29.95
C LYS A 502 -33.03 -10.76 -28.59
N GLN A 503 -33.14 -12.09 -28.49
CA GLN A 503 -32.93 -12.83 -27.26
C GLN A 503 -31.46 -12.80 -26.80
N LEU A 504 -30.51 -12.96 -27.73
CA LEU A 504 -29.08 -12.79 -27.45
C LEU A 504 -28.78 -11.37 -26.94
N VAL A 505 -29.27 -10.35 -27.64
CA VAL A 505 -29.10 -8.94 -27.24
C VAL A 505 -29.73 -8.70 -25.87
N TRP A 506 -30.90 -9.26 -25.59
CA TRP A 506 -31.56 -9.15 -24.30
C TRP A 506 -30.72 -9.77 -23.17
N GLN A 507 -30.23 -10.99 -23.34
CA GLN A 507 -29.34 -11.67 -22.38
C GLN A 507 -28.02 -10.91 -22.14
N MET A 508 -27.47 -10.29 -23.18
CA MET A 508 -26.26 -9.47 -23.06
C MET A 508 -26.54 -8.06 -22.52
N SER A 509 -27.80 -7.60 -22.58
CA SER A 509 -28.21 -6.27 -22.11
C SER A 509 -28.58 -6.20 -20.63
N ASP A 510 -28.82 -7.35 -19.97
CA ASP A 510 -29.00 -7.40 -18.53
C ASP A 510 -27.74 -6.86 -17.85
N ILE A 511 -27.84 -5.72 -17.16
CA ILE A 511 -26.76 -5.01 -16.46
C ILE A 511 -25.83 -5.94 -15.66
N ILE A 512 -26.37 -7.02 -15.12
CA ILE A 512 -25.61 -7.99 -14.33
C ILE A 512 -24.54 -8.70 -15.19
N THR A 513 -24.86 -9.06 -16.43
CA THR A 513 -23.98 -9.84 -17.32
C THR A 513 -22.75 -9.04 -17.80
N PRO A 514 -22.89 -7.81 -18.37
CA PRO A 514 -21.75 -6.95 -18.68
C PRO A 514 -20.92 -6.60 -17.44
N LEU A 515 -21.55 -6.45 -16.27
CA LEU A 515 -20.82 -6.17 -15.04
C LEU A 515 -19.85 -7.31 -14.68
N TYR A 516 -20.32 -8.56 -14.63
CA TYR A 516 -19.44 -9.70 -14.33
C TYR A 516 -18.39 -9.94 -15.41
N LEU A 517 -18.73 -9.70 -16.68
CA LEU A 517 -17.76 -9.77 -17.78
C LEU A 517 -16.65 -8.73 -17.62
N VAL A 518 -17.02 -7.47 -17.39
CA VAL A 518 -16.07 -6.38 -17.16
C VAL A 518 -15.20 -6.66 -15.93
N LEU A 519 -15.80 -7.10 -14.82
CA LEU A 519 -15.05 -7.50 -13.63
C LEU A 519 -14.09 -8.66 -13.91
N GLY A 520 -14.51 -9.66 -14.69
CA GLY A 520 -13.69 -10.78 -15.14
C GLY A 520 -12.49 -10.34 -15.97
N VAL A 521 -12.72 -9.56 -17.02
CA VAL A 521 -11.68 -9.02 -17.91
C VAL A 521 -10.70 -8.14 -17.16
N LEU A 522 -11.19 -7.21 -16.32
CA LEU A 522 -10.34 -6.33 -15.51
C LEU A 522 -9.53 -7.12 -14.49
N SER A 523 -10.13 -8.14 -13.85
CA SER A 523 -9.44 -9.00 -12.90
C SER A 523 -8.34 -9.81 -13.59
N ALA A 524 -8.65 -10.43 -14.74
CA ALA A 524 -7.70 -11.20 -15.53
C ALA A 524 -6.50 -10.35 -15.97
N TYR A 525 -6.78 -9.18 -16.55
CA TYR A 525 -5.74 -8.24 -16.97
C TYR A 525 -4.88 -7.80 -15.79
N ARG A 526 -5.51 -7.30 -14.73
CA ARG A 526 -4.80 -6.75 -13.57
C ARG A 526 -4.02 -7.81 -12.82
N LEU A 527 -4.49 -9.05 -12.74
CA LEU A 527 -3.75 -10.12 -12.06
C LEU A 527 -2.61 -10.65 -12.94
N GLY A 528 -2.86 -10.88 -14.23
CA GLY A 528 -1.86 -11.42 -15.16
C GLY A 528 -0.76 -10.43 -15.54
N SER A 529 -1.01 -9.12 -15.42
CA SER A 529 0.00 -8.07 -15.68
C SER A 529 0.82 -7.68 -14.45
N ARG A 530 0.54 -8.24 -13.27
CA ARG A 530 1.20 -7.85 -12.01
C ARG A 530 2.68 -8.18 -11.97
N PRO A 531 3.49 -7.31 -11.34
CA PRO A 531 4.83 -7.70 -10.91
C PRO A 531 4.72 -8.81 -9.89
N LYS A 532 5.43 -9.92 -10.11
CA LYS A 532 5.75 -10.79 -8.99
C LYS A 532 6.87 -10.13 -8.18
N ARG A 533 6.66 -10.13 -6.87
CA ARG A 533 7.71 -9.77 -5.93
C ARG A 533 8.89 -10.73 -6.10
N VAL A 534 10.10 -10.16 -6.17
CA VAL A 534 11.39 -10.86 -6.26
C VAL A 534 11.69 -11.70 -5.03
#